data_AF-A0A960J717-F1
#
_entry.id   AF-A0A960J717-F1
#
_cell.length_a   1.000
_cell.length_b   1.000
_cell.length_c   1.000
_cell.angle_alpha   90.00
_cell.angle_beta   90.00
_cell.angle_gamma   90.00
#
_symmetry.space_group_name_H-M   'P 1'
#
loop_
_entity.id
_entity.type
_entity.pdbx_description
1 polymer ?
#
loop_
_entity_poly.entity_id
_entity_poly.type
_entity_poly.pdbx_seq_one_letter_code
_entity_poly.pdbx_strand_id
1 'polypeptide(L)'
;MSSTPAWETPSAHVGARGLRGLLDAVLTVGSDLDLEATLRRITEAAVTLVDARYGALGVLDESGNALAEFITVGVDEQTHRAIGALPKG
;
A
#
# COMPACT_ATOMS: atom_id res chain seq x y z
N MET A 1 5.21 21.86 -58.93
CA MET A 1 5.51 22.37 -57.57
C MET A 1 4.59 21.67 -56.59
N SER A 2 5.11 20.69 -55.87
CA SER A 2 4.39 19.93 -54.84
C SER A 2 4.70 20.59 -53.50
N SER A 3 3.69 21.10 -52.81
CA SER A 3 3.81 21.46 -51.39
C SER A 3 2.83 20.60 -50.59
N THR A 4 3.43 19.73 -49.79
CA THR A 4 2.88 18.74 -48.86
C THR A 4 2.00 19.37 -47.77
N PRO A 5 0.92 18.70 -47.32
CA PRO A 5 0.02 19.20 -46.28
C PRO A 5 0.52 18.90 -44.85
N ALA A 6 0.19 19.82 -43.93
CA ALA A 6 0.62 19.88 -42.52
C ALA A 6 -0.07 18.87 -41.58
N TRP A 7 0.07 17.57 -41.84
CA TRP A 7 -0.34 16.51 -40.90
C TRP A 7 0.85 15.63 -40.49
N GLU A 8 1.97 16.22 -40.06
CA GLU A 8 2.97 15.45 -39.32
C GLU A 8 2.44 15.09 -37.92
N THR A 9 1.77 13.93 -37.86
CA THR A 9 1.71 12.94 -36.78
C THR A 9 1.73 13.41 -35.32
N PRO A 10 0.66 13.18 -34.53
CA PRO A 10 0.79 12.92 -33.11
C PRO A 10 1.42 11.52 -32.90
N SER A 11 2.75 11.43 -32.98
CA SER A 11 3.48 10.21 -32.62
C SER A 11 3.65 10.12 -31.11
N ALA A 12 2.99 9.11 -30.56
CA ALA A 12 2.96 8.72 -29.17
C ALA A 12 4.35 8.68 -28.52
N HIS A 13 4.51 9.43 -27.42
CA HIS A 13 5.52 9.11 -26.41
C HIS A 13 4.94 8.15 -25.36
N VAL A 14 4.19 7.12 -25.77
CA VAL A 14 4.05 5.89 -24.96
C VAL A 14 5.21 4.98 -25.36
N GLY A 15 6.43 5.45 -25.11
CA GLY A 15 7.65 4.77 -25.49
C GLY A 15 8.63 4.86 -24.34
N ALA A 16 9.01 3.72 -23.77
CA ALA A 16 9.93 3.50 -22.64
C ALA A 16 9.57 4.21 -21.30
N ARG A 17 9.16 5.48 -21.29
CA ARG A 17 8.78 6.24 -20.10
C ARG A 17 7.49 5.72 -19.46
N GLY A 18 6.46 5.43 -20.25
CA GLY A 18 5.21 4.84 -19.74
C GLY A 18 5.39 3.44 -19.17
N LEU A 19 6.21 2.61 -19.83
CA LEU A 19 6.55 1.26 -19.34
C LEU A 19 7.36 1.30 -18.05
N ARG A 20 8.32 2.24 -17.93
CA ARG A 20 9.06 2.47 -16.69
C ARG A 20 8.14 2.93 -15.56
N GLY A 21 7.21 3.85 -15.81
CA GLY A 21 6.25 4.29 -14.80
C GLY A 21 5.30 3.18 -14.34
N LEU A 22 4.86 2.31 -15.25
CA LEU A 22 4.06 1.13 -14.88
C LEU A 22 4.85 0.10 -14.07
N LEU A 23 6.10 -0.17 -14.47
CA LEU A 23 6.99 -1.06 -13.71
C LEU A 23 7.26 -0.51 -12.31
N ASP A 24 7.54 0.78 -12.19
CA ASP A 24 7.75 1.46 -10.90
C ASP A 24 6.51 1.34 -10.02
N ALA A 25 5.32 1.63 -10.55
CA ALA A 25 4.06 1.47 -9.83
C ALA A 25 3.79 0.03 -9.37
N VAL A 26 4.08 -0.97 -10.22
CA VAL A 26 3.92 -2.40 -9.85
C VAL A 26 4.93 -2.81 -8.78
N LEU A 27 6.17 -2.32 -8.85
CA LEU A 27 7.19 -2.56 -7.84
C LEU A 27 6.83 -1.90 -6.51
N THR A 28 6.33 -0.66 -6.53
CA THR A 28 5.84 0.05 -5.32
C THR A 28 4.67 -0.69 -4.68
N VAL A 29 3.66 -1.08 -5.46
CA VAL A 29 2.53 -1.87 -4.94
C VAL A 29 3.01 -3.23 -4.41
N GLY A 30 3.96 -3.87 -5.08
CA GLY A 30 4.56 -5.12 -4.63
C GLY A 30 5.34 -4.98 -3.32
N SER A 31 6.11 -3.89 -3.15
CA SER A 31 6.85 -3.61 -1.93
C SER A 31 5.94 -3.20 -0.77
N ASP A 32 4.89 -2.45 -1.03
CA ASP A 32 3.90 -2.05 -0.02
C ASP A 32 3.13 -3.29 0.48
N LEU A 33 2.73 -4.18 -0.44
CA LEU A 33 2.13 -5.47 -0.08
C LEU A 33 3.10 -6.38 0.68
N ASP A 34 4.40 -6.32 0.39
CA ASP A 34 5.43 -7.07 1.12
C ASP A 34 5.64 -6.50 2.53
N LEU A 35 5.58 -5.18 2.70
CA LEU A 35 5.64 -4.52 4.00
C LEU A 35 4.44 -4.91 4.86
N GLU A 36 3.21 -4.76 4.35
CA GLU A 36 1.99 -5.12 5.10
C GLU A 36 2.04 -6.61 5.51
N ALA A 37 2.40 -7.50 4.57
CA ALA A 37 2.52 -8.93 4.84
C ALA A 37 3.61 -9.24 5.89
N THR A 38 4.75 -8.55 5.82
CA THR A 38 5.84 -8.71 6.79
C THR A 38 5.42 -8.25 8.19
N LEU A 39 4.82 -7.07 8.30
CA LEU A 39 4.34 -6.51 9.56
C LEU A 39 3.22 -7.37 10.17
N ARG A 40 2.33 -7.93 9.35
CA ARG A 40 1.34 -8.92 9.80
C ARG A 40 1.98 -10.16 10.40
N ARG A 41 2.96 -10.76 9.72
CA ARG A 41 3.69 -11.95 10.24
C ARG A 41 4.41 -11.65 11.56
N ILE A 42 5.01 -10.47 11.69
CA ILE A 42 5.64 -10.02 12.95
C ILE A 42 4.58 -9.95 14.06
N THR A 43 3.44 -9.34 13.77
CA THR A 43 2.34 -9.19 14.73
C THR A 43 1.78 -10.55 15.15
N GLU A 44 1.58 -11.47 14.20
CA GLU A 44 1.13 -12.84 14.46
C GLU A 44 2.13 -13.62 15.33
N ALA A 45 3.42 -13.51 15.03
CA ALA A 45 4.47 -14.14 15.82
C ALA A 45 4.50 -13.58 17.25
N ALA A 46 4.36 -12.26 17.42
CA ALA A 46 4.32 -11.62 18.72
C ALA A 46 3.09 -12.05 19.54
N VAL A 47 1.91 -12.07 18.93
CA VAL A 47 0.65 -12.53 19.55
C VAL A 47 0.78 -13.98 20.02
N THR A 48 1.34 -14.84 19.16
CA THR A 48 1.57 -16.26 19.47
C THR A 48 2.58 -16.42 20.61
N LEU A 49 3.67 -15.63 20.59
CA LEU A 49 4.74 -15.71 21.58
C LEU A 49 4.25 -15.39 23.00
N VAL A 50 3.28 -14.48 23.13
CA VAL A 50 2.75 -14.05 24.44
C VAL A 50 1.42 -14.73 24.80
N ASP A 51 0.98 -15.70 24.00
CA ASP A 51 -0.33 -16.37 24.13
C ASP A 51 -1.51 -15.37 24.22
N ALA A 52 -1.44 -14.30 23.43
CA ALA A 52 -2.50 -13.31 23.36
C ALA A 52 -3.62 -13.76 22.40
N ARG A 53 -4.85 -13.34 22.72
CA ARG A 53 -6.01 -13.56 21.84
C ARG A 53 -6.05 -12.60 20.65
N TYR A 54 -5.55 -11.39 20.84
CA TYR A 54 -5.61 -10.30 19.85
C TYR A 54 -4.31 -9.49 19.88
N GLY A 55 -3.96 -8.90 18.74
CA GLY A 55 -2.86 -7.94 18.62
C GLY A 55 -3.16 -6.87 17.59
N ALA A 56 -2.52 -5.71 17.74
CA ALA A 56 -2.59 -4.63 16.78
C ALA A 56 -1.23 -3.93 16.64
N LEU A 57 -0.89 -3.53 15.42
CA LEU A 57 0.32 -2.79 15.08
C LEU A 57 -0.06 -1.56 14.26
N GLY A 58 0.28 -0.38 14.78
CA GLY A 58 0.11 0.89 14.07
C GLY A 58 1.46 1.38 13.54
N VAL A 59 1.49 1.80 12.28
CA VAL A 59 2.61 2.50 11.66
C VAL A 59 2.20 3.95 11.48
N LEU A 60 2.99 4.88 12.02
CA LEU A 60 2.74 6.30 11.86
C LEU A 60 3.10 6.75 10.44
N ASP A 61 2.37 7.72 9.92
CA ASP A 61 2.74 8.43 8.70
C ASP A 61 4.00 9.30 8.90
N GLU A 62 4.54 9.84 7.81
CA GLU A 62 5.75 10.68 7.85
C GLU A 62 5.59 11.91 8.75
N SER A 63 4.36 12.38 8.97
CA SER A 63 4.07 13.53 9.83
C SER A 63 3.99 13.17 11.31
N GLY A 64 3.84 11.88 11.63
CA GLY A 64 3.66 11.36 12.99
C GLY A 64 2.30 11.65 13.60
N ASN A 65 1.34 12.19 12.85
CA ASN A 65 0.03 12.64 13.38
C ASN A 65 -1.13 11.70 13.05
N ALA A 66 -0.89 10.71 12.19
CA ALA A 66 -1.88 9.71 11.84
C ALA A 66 -1.21 8.36 11.57
N LEU A 67 -2.02 7.30 11.53
CA LEU A 67 -1.57 5.98 11.12
C LEU A 67 -1.55 5.89 9.59
N ALA A 68 -0.39 5.55 9.03
CA ALA A 68 -0.26 5.12 7.64
C ALA A 68 -0.81 3.71 7.44
N GLU A 69 -0.56 2.82 8.39
CA GLU A 69 -1.08 1.44 8.40
C GLU A 69 -1.55 1.04 9.80
N PHE A 70 -2.61 0.22 9.85
CA PHE A 70 -3.08 -0.37 11.08
C PHE A 70 -3.44 -1.84 10.86
N ILE A 71 -2.64 -2.72 11.43
CA ILE A 71 -2.74 -4.17 11.25
C ILE A 71 -3.33 -4.78 12.51
N THR A 72 -4.34 -5.63 12.36
CA THR A 72 -4.95 -6.39 13.45
C THR A 72 -4.81 -7.89 13.23
N VAL A 73 -4.62 -8.63 14.31
CA VAL A 73 -4.52 -10.09 14.35
C VAL A 73 -5.52 -10.64 15.38
N GLY A 74 -6.23 -11.69 15.00
CA GLY A 74 -7.22 -12.36 15.84
C GLY A 74 -8.56 -11.63 15.97
N VAL A 75 -8.65 -10.38 15.51
CA VAL A 75 -9.88 -9.57 15.59
C VAL A 75 -10.73 -9.83 14.35
N ASP A 76 -11.89 -10.47 14.53
CA ASP A 76 -12.87 -10.61 13.45
C ASP A 76 -13.64 -9.31 13.20
N GLU A 77 -14.34 -9.26 12.06
CA GLU A 77 -15.03 -8.04 11.62
C GLU A 77 -16.18 -7.59 12.53
N GLN A 78 -16.73 -8.50 13.33
CA GLN A 78 -17.78 -8.20 14.29
C GLN A 78 -17.18 -7.62 15.58
N THR A 79 -16.04 -8.15 16.02
CA THR A 79 -15.25 -7.68 17.14
C THR A 79 -14.64 -6.32 16.83
N HIS A 80 -14.15 -6.12 15.61
CA HIS A 80 -13.63 -4.83 15.15
C HIS A 80 -14.68 -3.73 15.26
N ARG A 81 -15.89 -4.01 14.74
CA ARG A 81 -17.04 -3.09 14.85
C ARG A 81 -17.46 -2.80 16.29
N ALA A 82 -17.31 -3.77 17.20
CA ALA A 82 -17.62 -3.60 18.61
C ALA A 82 -16.58 -2.75 19.36
N ILE A 83 -15.30 -2.83 18.97
CA ILE A 83 -14.21 -2.01 19.55
C ILE A 83 -14.39 -0.52 19.18
N GLY A 84 -14.88 -0.24 17.97
CA GLY A 84 -15.22 1.12 17.53
C GLY A 84 -14.09 1.78 16.74
N ALA A 85 -13.88 3.08 16.95
CA ALA A 85 -12.96 3.85 16.14
C ALA A 85 -11.50 3.39 16.32
N LEU A 86 -10.75 3.38 15.21
CA LEU A 86 -9.32 3.12 15.23
C LEU A 86 -8.58 4.14 16.11
N PRO A 87 -7.50 3.73 16.81
CA PRO A 87 -6.62 4.68 17.49
C PRO A 87 -6.07 5.68 16.49
N LYS A 88 -5.95 6.95 16.89
CA LYS A 88 -5.58 8.04 15.97
C LYS A 88 -4.09 8.29 15.82
N GLY A 89 -3.24 7.58 16.56
CA GLY A 89 -1.84 7.94 16.70
C GLY A 89 -1.67 9.14 17.61
#